data_AF-A0AB37UR94-F1
#
_entry.id   AF-A0AB37UR94-F1
#
_cell.length_a   1.000
_cell.length_b   1.000
_cell.length_c   1.000
_cell.angle_alpha   90.00
_cell.angle_beta   90.00
_cell.angle_gamma   90.00
#
_symmetry.space_group_name_H-M   'P 1'
#
loop_
_entity.id
_entity.type
_entity.pdbx_description
1 polymer ?
#
loop_
_entity_poly.entity_id
_entity_poly.type
_entity_poly.pdbx_seq_one_letter_code
_entity_poly.pdbx_strand_id
1 'polypeptide(L)'
;MKIYKEDLHWAASQGLITEAQADALWQALSHRSDHRPQFNFANVAFYFGALVVISAMSWFMNLAWESFGGGGIFLLASIYAFCFVMAGKTLYFRQNMKVPGGLLFAIAVCMTPLAIYGLQRWTGFWIQGDPGVYRDYYIWIKGSWFLMELGTVISGLIALKFVRFPFLTAPIAFSLYFMSMDLTPLLFGKNEFTWEQRLLVSLWFGIACIIVAYLVDLRTRRRDGDFAFWLYLFGLLAFWFGMTLMRDSDEWQKFIYCLINLGLILLSVLLKRKVFMMFGAIGVFGYLSHLAYTVFKDALLFPFALTVLGISIIYLGVLYQRHSRVIEQFCDRCLPQELRQLLPRD
;
A
#
# COMPACT_ATOMS: atom_id res chain seq x y z
N MET A 1 15.17 16.67 -1.10
CA MET A 1 15.06 17.91 -0.31
C MET A 1 13.73 18.56 -0.64
N LYS A 2 12.91 18.93 0.37
CA LYS A 2 11.76 19.83 0.15
C LYS A 2 12.32 21.25 0.30
N ILE A 3 12.00 22.12 -0.65
CA ILE A 3 12.45 23.52 -0.67
C ILE A 3 11.23 24.38 -0.37
N TYR A 4 11.33 25.18 0.67
CA TYR A 4 10.35 26.18 1.06
C TYR A 4 10.76 27.56 0.53
N LYS A 5 9.82 28.49 0.44
CA LYS A 5 10.12 29.86 0.00
C LYS A 5 11.20 30.49 0.91
N GLU A 6 11.09 30.22 2.21
CA GLU A 6 12.06 30.64 3.22
C GLU A 6 13.49 30.13 2.94
N ASP A 7 13.66 28.94 2.36
CA ASP A 7 15.00 28.42 2.03
C ASP A 7 15.67 29.25 0.91
N LEU A 8 14.87 29.77 -0.04
CA LEU A 8 15.37 30.64 -1.10
C LEU A 8 15.69 32.04 -0.59
N HIS A 9 14.86 32.58 0.31
CA HIS A 9 15.17 33.84 1.00
C HIS A 9 16.37 33.70 1.95
N TRP A 10 16.52 32.55 2.61
CA TRP A 10 17.71 32.22 3.39
C TRP A 10 18.95 32.21 2.49
N ALA A 11 18.90 31.56 1.33
CA ALA A 11 20.01 31.58 0.36
C ALA A 11 20.33 33.00 -0.12
N ALA A 12 19.30 33.85 -0.30
CA ALA A 12 19.50 35.26 -0.61
C ALA A 12 20.16 36.03 0.54
N SER A 13 19.78 35.77 1.80
CA SER A 13 20.40 36.37 2.98
C SER A 13 21.87 35.98 3.16
N GLN A 14 22.26 34.80 2.66
CA GLN A 14 23.65 34.34 2.65
C GLN A 14 24.45 34.88 1.45
N GLY A 15 23.85 35.71 0.60
CA GLY A 15 24.48 36.27 -0.60
C GLY A 15 24.75 35.25 -1.71
N LEU A 16 24.16 34.04 -1.64
CA LEU A 16 24.30 33.01 -2.67
C LEU A 16 23.51 33.35 -3.94
N ILE A 17 22.39 34.05 -3.78
CA ILE A 17 21.52 34.56 -4.84
C ILE A 17 20.97 35.95 -4.45
N THR A 18 20.41 36.70 -5.40
CA THR A 18 19.68 37.95 -5.06
C THR A 18 18.24 37.67 -4.65
N GLU A 19 17.59 38.60 -3.93
CA GLU A 19 16.17 38.45 -3.57
C GLU A 19 15.27 38.32 -4.81
N ALA A 20 15.55 39.09 -5.87
CA ALA A 20 14.83 38.99 -7.14
C ALA A 20 14.99 37.60 -7.79
N GLN A 21 16.18 36.99 -7.69
CA GLN A 21 16.42 35.62 -8.16
C GLN A 21 15.67 34.60 -7.29
N ALA A 22 15.60 34.80 -5.97
CA ALA A 22 14.85 33.94 -5.06
C ALA A 22 13.36 33.91 -5.41
N ASP A 23 12.73 35.08 -5.63
CA ASP A 23 11.33 35.17 -6.02
C ASP A 23 11.07 34.58 -7.42
N ALA A 24 11.94 34.86 -8.40
CA ALA A 24 11.82 34.28 -9.74
C ALA A 24 11.95 32.76 -9.74
N LEU A 25 12.90 32.21 -8.96
CA LEU A 25 13.06 30.77 -8.77
C LEU A 25 11.83 30.17 -8.08
N TRP A 26 11.29 30.84 -7.06
CA TRP A 26 10.08 30.37 -6.38
C TRP A 26 8.89 30.30 -7.34
N GLN A 27 8.66 31.33 -8.15
CA GLN A 27 7.59 31.34 -9.16
C GLN A 27 7.78 30.22 -10.19
N ALA A 28 8.99 30.05 -10.73
CA ALA A 28 9.29 28.99 -11.69
C ALA A 28 9.10 27.58 -11.09
N LEU A 29 9.53 27.37 -9.84
CA LEU A 29 9.37 26.09 -9.14
C LEU A 29 7.91 25.82 -8.78
N SER A 30 7.16 26.85 -8.39
CA SER A 30 5.73 26.77 -8.11
C SER A 30 4.96 26.35 -9.35
N HIS A 31 5.17 27.03 -10.48
CA HIS A 31 4.55 26.66 -11.76
C HIS A 31 4.95 25.26 -12.24
N ARG A 32 6.22 24.88 -12.07
CA ARG A 32 6.68 23.52 -12.39
C ARG A 32 6.00 22.45 -11.52
N SER A 33 5.52 22.83 -10.33
CA SER A 33 4.86 21.93 -9.39
C SER A 33 3.34 21.83 -9.57
N ASP A 34 2.72 22.64 -10.44
CA ASP A 34 1.26 22.62 -10.69
C ASP A 34 0.76 21.25 -11.17
N HIS A 35 1.60 20.48 -11.88
CA HIS A 35 1.26 19.13 -12.33
C HIS A 35 1.44 18.03 -11.27
N ARG A 36 1.93 18.36 -10.08
CA ARG A 36 2.07 17.41 -8.97
C ARG A 36 0.87 17.50 -8.02
N PRO A 37 0.37 16.37 -7.49
CA PRO A 37 -0.68 16.41 -6.48
C PRO A 37 -0.15 17.10 -5.22
N GLN A 38 -0.67 18.29 -4.93
CA GLN A 38 -0.39 19.05 -3.72
C GLN A 38 -1.44 18.73 -2.65
N PHE A 39 -1.05 18.80 -1.37
CA PHE A 39 -2.02 18.70 -0.28
C PHE A 39 -2.78 20.03 -0.17
N ASN A 40 -3.86 20.15 -0.94
CA ASN A 40 -4.75 21.31 -0.97
C ASN A 40 -6.21 20.87 -0.85
N PHE A 41 -7.09 21.81 -0.53
CA PHE A 41 -8.51 21.52 -0.30
C PHE A 41 -9.18 20.86 -1.50
N ALA A 42 -8.85 21.29 -2.73
CA ALA A 42 -9.40 20.71 -3.96
C ALA A 42 -9.05 19.22 -4.10
N ASN A 43 -7.78 18.86 -3.91
CA ASN A 43 -7.36 17.46 -3.95
C ASN A 43 -7.99 16.66 -2.82
N VAL A 44 -8.08 17.21 -1.60
CA VAL A 44 -8.80 16.55 -0.50
C VAL A 44 -10.26 16.27 -0.89
N ALA A 45 -10.97 17.24 -1.45
CA ALA A 45 -12.33 17.07 -1.93
C ALA A 45 -12.45 16.00 -3.03
N PHE A 46 -11.51 15.96 -3.98
CA PHE A 46 -11.48 14.94 -5.03
C PHE A 46 -11.27 13.53 -4.47
N TYR A 47 -10.26 13.32 -3.62
CA TYR A 47 -9.99 12.01 -3.02
C TYR A 47 -11.12 11.58 -2.08
N PHE A 48 -11.66 12.51 -1.29
CA PHE A 48 -12.79 12.23 -0.40
C PHE A 48 -14.05 11.87 -1.19
N GLY A 49 -14.39 12.63 -2.24
CA GLY A 49 -15.50 12.32 -3.13
C GLY A 49 -15.34 10.95 -3.80
N ALA A 50 -14.14 10.62 -4.28
CA ALA A 50 -13.86 9.30 -4.83
C ALA A 50 -14.05 8.18 -3.80
N LEU A 51 -13.60 8.39 -2.55
CA LEU A 51 -13.79 7.44 -1.46
C LEU A 51 -15.27 7.25 -1.12
N VAL A 52 -16.07 8.32 -1.12
CA VAL A 52 -17.52 8.25 -0.90
C VAL A 52 -18.19 7.42 -2.00
N VAL A 53 -17.85 7.65 -3.26
CA VAL A 53 -18.40 6.87 -4.39
C VAL A 53 -18.00 5.41 -4.30
N ILE A 54 -16.72 5.12 -4.05
CA ILE A 54 -16.23 3.74 -3.87
C ILE A 54 -16.98 3.08 -2.72
N SER A 55 -17.07 3.73 -1.55
CA SER A 55 -17.78 3.22 -0.37
C SER A 55 -19.27 2.98 -0.63
N ALA A 56 -19.93 3.89 -1.34
CA ALA A 56 -21.35 3.76 -1.69
C ALA A 56 -21.63 2.54 -2.57
N MET A 57 -20.75 2.27 -3.53
CA MET A 57 -20.90 1.15 -4.49
C MET A 57 -20.31 -0.17 -3.98
N SER A 58 -19.58 -0.15 -2.85
CA SER A 58 -18.97 -1.34 -2.25
C SER A 58 -19.62 -1.72 -0.94
N TRP A 59 -19.42 -0.90 0.09
CA TRP A 59 -19.71 -1.23 1.48
C TRP A 59 -21.14 -0.90 1.90
N PHE A 60 -21.72 0.15 1.30
CA PHE A 60 -23.09 0.59 1.59
C PHE A 60 -24.12 0.04 0.61
N MET A 61 -23.74 -0.98 -0.16
CA MET A 61 -24.68 -1.70 -1.01
C MET A 61 -25.62 -2.55 -0.12
N ASN A 62 -26.81 -2.00 0.14
CA ASN A 62 -27.81 -2.62 1.01
C ASN A 62 -28.64 -3.68 0.25
N LEU A 63 -29.46 -4.44 0.98
CA LEU A 63 -30.41 -5.44 0.44
C LEU A 63 -31.30 -4.89 -0.70
N ALA A 64 -31.52 -3.57 -0.74
CA ALA A 64 -32.23 -2.92 -1.84
C ALA A 64 -31.57 -3.16 -3.20
N TRP A 65 -30.24 -3.32 -3.28
CA TRP A 65 -29.55 -3.59 -4.54
C TRP A 65 -29.72 -5.02 -5.04
N GLU A 66 -29.87 -5.99 -4.14
CA GLU A 66 -30.19 -7.38 -4.49
C GLU A 66 -31.56 -7.48 -5.18
N SER A 67 -32.47 -6.53 -4.94
CA SER A 67 -33.77 -6.48 -5.62
C SER A 67 -33.67 -6.25 -7.12
N PHE A 68 -32.56 -5.68 -7.63
CA PHE A 68 -32.32 -5.54 -9.07
C PHE A 68 -31.92 -6.86 -9.75
N GLY A 69 -31.59 -7.89 -8.98
CA GLY A 69 -31.07 -9.16 -9.48
C GLY A 69 -29.69 -9.04 -10.13
N GLY A 70 -29.08 -10.17 -10.47
CA GLY A 70 -27.72 -10.21 -11.02
C GLY A 70 -27.56 -9.39 -12.31
N GLY A 71 -28.52 -9.52 -13.24
CA GLY A 71 -28.48 -8.78 -14.51
C GLY A 71 -28.58 -7.27 -14.32
N GLY A 72 -29.44 -6.81 -13.39
CA GLY A 72 -29.55 -5.39 -13.07
C GLY A 72 -28.29 -4.82 -12.46
N ILE A 73 -27.65 -5.55 -11.54
CA ILE A 73 -26.37 -5.17 -10.93
C ILE A 73 -25.26 -5.07 -12.00
N PHE A 74 -25.14 -6.08 -12.87
CA PHE A 74 -24.15 -6.08 -13.95
C PHE A 74 -24.30 -4.88 -14.89
N LEU A 75 -25.54 -4.61 -15.31
CA LEU A 75 -25.85 -3.52 -16.23
C LEU A 75 -25.55 -2.17 -15.59
N LEU A 76 -25.99 -1.94 -14.34
CA LEU A 76 -25.72 -0.71 -13.60
C LEU A 76 -24.21 -0.49 -13.42
N ALA A 77 -23.48 -1.49 -12.93
CA ALA A 77 -22.04 -1.39 -12.74
C ALA A 77 -21.31 -1.06 -14.06
N SER A 78 -21.74 -1.67 -15.17
CA SER A 78 -21.18 -1.41 -16.51
C SER A 78 -21.46 0.02 -16.99
N ILE A 79 -22.68 0.53 -16.78
CA ILE A 79 -23.03 1.93 -17.13
C ILE A 79 -22.23 2.91 -16.29
N TYR A 80 -22.15 2.70 -14.97
CA TYR A 80 -21.34 3.55 -14.09
C TYR A 80 -19.87 3.55 -14.50
N ALA A 81 -19.28 2.37 -14.75
CA ALA A 81 -17.91 2.24 -15.22
C ALA A 81 -17.70 3.02 -16.53
N PHE A 82 -18.61 2.87 -17.51
CA PHE A 82 -18.54 3.59 -18.78
C PHE A 82 -18.59 5.11 -18.59
N CYS A 83 -19.54 5.61 -17.78
CA CYS A 83 -19.67 7.04 -17.47
C CYS A 83 -18.39 7.58 -16.82
N PHE A 84 -17.83 6.87 -15.82
CA PHE A 84 -16.59 7.28 -15.16
C PHE A 84 -15.40 7.26 -16.10
N VAL A 85 -15.28 6.28 -17.00
CA VAL A 85 -14.22 6.25 -18.02
C VAL A 85 -14.35 7.41 -18.99
N MET A 86 -15.56 7.76 -19.46
CA MET A 86 -15.78 8.88 -20.38
C MET A 86 -15.47 10.24 -19.72
N ALA A 87 -15.95 10.44 -18.50
CA ALA A 87 -15.65 11.63 -17.71
C ALA A 87 -14.14 11.73 -17.40
N GLY A 88 -13.54 10.62 -16.95
CA GLY A 88 -12.12 10.50 -16.66
C GLY A 88 -11.25 10.77 -17.88
N LYS A 89 -11.62 10.23 -19.05
CA LYS A 89 -10.92 10.48 -20.32
C LYS A 89 -10.93 11.96 -20.68
N THR A 90 -12.07 12.62 -20.56
CA THR A 90 -12.21 14.06 -20.86
C THR A 90 -11.33 14.89 -19.93
N LEU A 91 -11.39 14.61 -18.64
CA LEU A 91 -10.67 15.37 -17.62
C LEU A 91 -9.14 15.14 -17.68
N TYR A 92 -8.72 13.88 -17.87
CA TYR A 92 -7.31 13.48 -17.87
C TYR A 92 -6.56 13.87 -19.15
N PHE A 93 -7.18 13.69 -20.31
CA PHE A 93 -6.52 13.89 -21.61
C PHE A 93 -6.83 15.23 -22.25
N ARG A 94 -8.07 15.74 -22.17
CA ARG A 94 -8.44 17.02 -22.80
C ARG A 94 -8.18 18.22 -21.90
N GLN A 95 -8.54 18.12 -20.62
CA GLN A 95 -8.41 19.22 -19.66
C GLN A 95 -7.11 19.18 -18.85
N ASN A 96 -6.28 18.16 -19.05
CA ASN A 96 -5.00 17.94 -18.36
C ASN A 96 -5.10 17.89 -16.82
N MET A 97 -6.28 17.65 -16.26
CA MET A 97 -6.51 17.52 -14.82
C MET A 97 -6.26 16.08 -14.37
N LYS A 98 -4.98 15.77 -14.12
CA LYS A 98 -4.51 14.40 -13.86
C LYS A 98 -5.11 13.75 -12.63
N VAL A 99 -5.27 14.50 -11.54
CA VAL A 99 -5.78 13.97 -10.25
C VAL A 99 -7.25 13.54 -10.36
N PRO A 100 -8.21 14.43 -10.66
CA PRO A 100 -9.61 14.01 -10.70
C PRO A 100 -9.89 13.06 -11.87
N GLY A 101 -9.21 13.23 -13.03
CA GLY A 101 -9.33 12.28 -14.13
C GLY A 101 -8.85 10.88 -13.75
N GLY A 102 -7.69 10.77 -13.09
CA GLY A 102 -7.14 9.51 -12.61
C GLY A 102 -8.01 8.84 -11.53
N LEU A 103 -8.64 9.64 -10.66
CA LEU A 103 -9.59 9.14 -9.66
C LEU A 103 -10.85 8.54 -10.31
N LEU A 104 -11.40 9.17 -11.34
CA LEU A 104 -12.55 8.60 -12.07
C LEU A 104 -12.22 7.25 -12.71
N PHE A 105 -11.01 7.11 -13.27
CA PHE A 105 -10.54 5.80 -13.74
C PHE A 105 -10.41 4.78 -12.60
N ALA A 106 -9.93 5.19 -11.42
CA ALA A 106 -9.86 4.29 -10.27
C ALA A 106 -11.24 3.84 -9.79
N ILE A 107 -12.21 4.76 -9.74
CA ILE A 107 -13.61 4.42 -9.42
C ILE A 107 -14.17 3.45 -10.46
N ALA A 108 -13.89 3.65 -11.76
CA ALA A 108 -14.31 2.73 -12.81
C ALA A 108 -13.72 1.32 -12.61
N VAL A 109 -12.44 1.21 -12.24
CA VAL A 109 -11.82 -0.07 -11.89
C VAL A 109 -12.53 -0.71 -10.70
N CYS A 110 -12.89 0.07 -9.67
CA CYS A 110 -13.67 -0.42 -8.52
C CYS A 110 -15.10 -0.86 -8.86
N MET A 111 -15.64 -0.57 -10.06
CA MET A 111 -16.92 -1.14 -10.51
C MET A 111 -16.77 -2.57 -11.07
N THR A 112 -15.55 -2.97 -11.44
CA THR A 112 -15.25 -4.30 -11.99
C THR A 112 -15.73 -5.47 -11.10
N PRO A 113 -15.45 -5.51 -9.79
CA PRO A 113 -15.90 -6.62 -8.95
C PRO A 113 -17.43 -6.68 -8.89
N LEU A 114 -18.10 -5.53 -8.83
CA LEU A 114 -19.56 -5.46 -8.82
C LEU A 114 -20.19 -5.94 -10.14
N ALA A 115 -19.58 -5.60 -11.28
CA ALA A 115 -20.01 -6.11 -12.57
C ALA A 115 -19.86 -7.64 -12.64
N ILE A 116 -18.70 -8.16 -12.27
CA ILE A 116 -18.44 -9.61 -12.28
C ILE A 116 -19.39 -10.33 -11.33
N TYR A 117 -19.63 -9.79 -10.12
CA TYR A 117 -20.63 -10.31 -9.19
C TYR A 117 -22.01 -10.40 -9.83
N GLY A 118 -22.50 -9.31 -10.45
CA GLY A 118 -23.79 -9.29 -11.12
C GLY A 118 -23.89 -10.36 -12.21
N LEU A 119 -22.82 -10.56 -12.97
CA LEU A 119 -22.74 -11.58 -14.01
C LEU A 119 -22.76 -13.00 -13.43
N GLN A 120 -21.99 -13.26 -12.37
CA GLN A 120 -21.98 -14.56 -11.67
C GLN A 120 -23.37 -14.87 -11.09
N ARG A 121 -24.03 -13.86 -10.50
CA ARG A 121 -25.39 -13.97 -9.96
C ARG A 121 -26.43 -14.21 -11.05
N TRP A 122 -26.27 -13.60 -12.23
CA TRP A 122 -27.19 -13.78 -13.35
C TRP A 122 -27.05 -15.15 -14.01
N THR A 123 -25.80 -15.61 -14.21
CA THR A 123 -25.51 -16.89 -14.86
C THR A 123 -25.61 -18.09 -13.92
N GLY A 124 -25.58 -17.85 -12.60
CA GLY A 124 -25.49 -18.89 -11.57
C GLY A 124 -24.10 -19.54 -11.50
N PHE A 125 -23.09 -18.99 -12.20
CA PHE A 125 -21.76 -19.58 -12.26
C PHE A 125 -20.90 -19.17 -11.06
N TRP A 126 -20.64 -20.14 -10.18
CA TRP A 126 -19.78 -19.99 -9.00
C TRP A 126 -18.78 -21.13 -8.92
N ILE A 127 -17.50 -20.82 -8.64
CA ILE A 127 -16.42 -21.82 -8.61
C ILE A 127 -16.62 -22.84 -7.47
N GLN A 128 -17.10 -22.39 -6.30
CA GLN A 128 -17.30 -23.22 -5.11
C GLN A 128 -18.72 -23.12 -4.52
N GLY A 129 -19.71 -22.81 -5.37
CA GLY A 129 -21.11 -22.60 -4.96
C GLY A 129 -21.41 -21.14 -4.57
N ASP A 130 -22.70 -20.84 -4.39
CA ASP A 130 -23.20 -19.48 -4.16
C ASP A 130 -22.62 -18.87 -2.87
N PRO A 131 -21.81 -17.79 -2.95
CA PRO A 131 -21.19 -17.20 -1.79
C PRO A 131 -22.14 -16.34 -0.94
N GLY A 132 -23.39 -16.12 -1.38
CA GLY A 132 -24.35 -15.28 -0.67
C GLY A 132 -24.42 -13.89 -1.28
N VAL A 133 -24.55 -12.86 -0.43
CA VAL A 133 -24.80 -11.47 -0.86
C VAL A 133 -23.47 -10.75 -1.08
N TYR A 134 -23.40 -9.80 -2.01
CA TYR A 134 -22.17 -9.02 -2.29
C TYR A 134 -21.54 -8.36 -1.06
N ARG A 135 -22.35 -7.95 -0.07
CA ARG A 135 -21.84 -7.39 1.20
C ARG A 135 -20.89 -8.36 1.92
N ASP A 136 -21.11 -9.66 1.75
CA ASP A 136 -20.29 -10.72 2.35
C ASP A 136 -18.92 -10.87 1.68
N TYR A 137 -18.69 -10.27 0.51
CA TYR A 137 -17.38 -10.18 -0.14
C TYR A 137 -16.30 -9.64 0.81
N TYR A 138 -16.65 -8.71 1.70
CA TYR A 138 -15.72 -8.11 2.65
C TYR A 138 -15.62 -8.85 4.00
N ILE A 139 -16.48 -9.85 4.23
CA ILE A 139 -16.66 -10.49 5.54
C ILE A 139 -16.31 -11.98 5.49
N TRP A 140 -16.64 -12.69 4.40
CA TRP A 140 -16.52 -14.14 4.29
C TRP A 140 -15.65 -14.54 3.10
N ILE A 141 -14.50 -15.12 3.43
CA ILE A 141 -13.52 -15.70 2.50
C ILE A 141 -14.15 -16.94 1.84
N LYS A 142 -14.49 -16.85 0.55
CA LYS A 142 -15.06 -17.94 -0.25
C LYS A 142 -14.40 -17.91 -1.63
N GLY A 143 -13.89 -19.05 -2.11
CA GLY A 143 -13.17 -19.11 -3.39
C GLY A 143 -14.00 -18.67 -4.61
N SER A 144 -15.32 -18.58 -4.48
CA SER A 144 -16.23 -18.04 -5.50
C SER A 144 -16.01 -16.55 -5.83
N TRP A 145 -15.33 -15.79 -4.95
CA TRP A 145 -15.00 -14.37 -5.14
C TRP A 145 -13.74 -14.13 -5.99
N PHE A 146 -12.94 -15.17 -6.25
CA PHE A 146 -11.67 -15.09 -6.97
C PHE A 146 -11.77 -14.41 -8.35
N LEU A 147 -12.85 -14.63 -9.11
CA LEU A 147 -13.03 -14.01 -10.43
C LEU A 147 -13.18 -12.50 -10.35
N MET A 148 -13.80 -11.99 -9.27
CA MET A 148 -13.97 -10.55 -9.07
C MET A 148 -12.63 -9.87 -8.79
N GLU A 149 -11.78 -10.52 -8.00
CA GLU A 149 -10.43 -10.04 -7.70
C GLU A 149 -9.55 -10.07 -8.94
N LEU A 150 -9.53 -11.20 -9.65
CA LEU A 150 -8.75 -11.36 -10.88
C LEU A 150 -9.17 -10.35 -11.94
N GLY A 151 -10.47 -10.17 -12.13
CA GLY A 151 -11.01 -9.18 -13.06
C GLY A 151 -10.62 -7.75 -12.67
N THR A 152 -10.63 -7.42 -11.37
CA THR A 152 -10.21 -6.11 -10.88
C THR A 152 -8.72 -5.87 -11.10
N VAL A 153 -7.87 -6.88 -10.87
CA VAL A 153 -6.43 -6.81 -11.17
C VAL A 153 -6.21 -6.57 -12.66
N ILE A 154 -6.87 -7.34 -13.55
CA ILE A 154 -6.75 -7.17 -15.00
C ILE A 154 -7.23 -5.78 -15.43
N SER A 155 -8.40 -5.36 -14.97
CA SER A 155 -8.99 -4.04 -15.26
C SER A 155 -8.07 -2.90 -14.80
N GLY A 156 -7.51 -3.00 -13.59
CA GLY A 156 -6.53 -2.04 -13.07
C GLY A 156 -5.23 -1.99 -13.87
N LEU A 157 -4.69 -3.14 -14.28
CA LEU A 157 -3.48 -3.21 -15.13
C LEU A 157 -3.72 -2.60 -16.52
N ILE A 158 -4.89 -2.86 -17.11
CA ILE A 158 -5.33 -2.24 -18.36
C ILE A 158 -5.43 -0.72 -18.17
N ALA A 159 -6.09 -0.26 -17.12
CA ALA A 159 -6.22 1.17 -16.82
C ALA A 159 -4.84 1.83 -16.64
N LEU A 160 -3.92 1.21 -15.89
CA LEU A 160 -2.54 1.70 -15.70
C LEU A 160 -1.74 1.81 -17.00
N LYS A 161 -1.99 0.92 -17.97
CA LYS A 161 -1.34 0.98 -19.29
C LYS A 161 -1.69 2.28 -20.04
N PHE A 162 -2.92 2.77 -19.90
CA PHE A 162 -3.40 3.96 -20.59
C PHE A 162 -3.31 5.24 -19.74
N VAL A 163 -3.46 5.10 -18.43
CA VAL A 163 -3.57 6.19 -17.47
C VAL A 163 -2.54 5.97 -16.38
N ARG A 164 -1.41 6.68 -16.47
CA ARG A 164 -0.35 6.61 -15.46
C ARG A 164 -0.72 7.44 -14.22
N PHE A 165 -1.55 6.86 -13.37
CA PHE A 165 -1.96 7.46 -12.10
C PHE A 165 -1.67 6.49 -10.93
N PRO A 166 -0.79 6.84 -9.97
CA PRO A 166 -0.36 5.92 -8.91
C PRO A 166 -1.49 5.30 -8.09
N PHE A 167 -2.58 6.04 -7.83
CA PHE A 167 -3.69 5.54 -7.03
C PHE A 167 -4.45 4.37 -7.70
N LEU A 168 -4.32 4.16 -9.02
CA LEU A 168 -4.86 2.97 -9.70
C LEU A 168 -4.23 1.66 -9.21
N THR A 169 -3.08 1.72 -8.55
CA THR A 169 -2.47 0.56 -7.92
C THR A 169 -3.17 0.16 -6.62
N ALA A 170 -3.99 1.03 -6.02
CA ALA A 170 -4.71 0.74 -4.78
C ALA A 170 -5.80 -0.33 -4.97
N PRO A 171 -6.72 -0.25 -5.94
CA PRO A 171 -7.68 -1.33 -6.20
C PRO A 171 -7.00 -2.65 -6.54
N ILE A 172 -5.90 -2.62 -7.31
CA ILE A 172 -5.11 -3.81 -7.65
C ILE A 172 -4.53 -4.45 -6.39
N ALA A 173 -3.86 -3.66 -5.56
CA ALA A 173 -3.22 -4.13 -4.34
C ALA A 173 -4.25 -4.65 -3.33
N PHE A 174 -5.39 -3.98 -3.23
CA PHE A 174 -6.51 -4.42 -2.41
C PHE A 174 -7.06 -5.76 -2.90
N SER A 175 -7.33 -5.92 -4.21
CA SER A 175 -7.76 -7.20 -4.77
C SER A 175 -6.73 -8.31 -4.59
N LEU A 176 -5.44 -8.03 -4.74
CA LEU A 176 -4.38 -9.01 -4.46
C LEU A 176 -4.37 -9.45 -2.99
N TYR A 177 -4.61 -8.52 -2.05
CA TYR A 177 -4.71 -8.86 -0.63
C TYR A 177 -5.87 -9.82 -0.34
N PHE A 178 -7.07 -9.54 -0.86
CA PHE A 178 -8.21 -10.45 -0.72
C PHE A 178 -7.94 -11.80 -1.41
N MET A 179 -7.30 -11.76 -2.58
CA MET A 179 -6.95 -12.96 -3.34
C MET A 179 -6.04 -13.90 -2.56
N SER A 180 -5.16 -13.37 -1.71
CA SER A 180 -4.35 -14.20 -0.80
C SER A 180 -5.20 -15.08 0.11
N MET A 181 -6.37 -14.59 0.53
CA MET A 181 -7.27 -15.30 1.44
C MET A 181 -8.18 -16.26 0.67
N ASP A 182 -8.73 -15.84 -0.48
CA ASP A 182 -9.64 -16.64 -1.30
C ASP A 182 -8.94 -17.75 -2.11
N LEU A 183 -7.63 -17.61 -2.34
CA LEU A 183 -6.81 -18.63 -3.01
C LEU A 183 -6.63 -19.89 -2.15
N THR A 184 -6.72 -19.78 -0.82
CA THR A 184 -6.53 -20.92 0.11
C THR A 184 -7.49 -22.09 -0.20
N PRO A 185 -8.82 -21.92 -0.20
CA PRO A 185 -9.73 -23.02 -0.55
C PRO A 185 -9.56 -23.53 -1.98
N LEU A 186 -9.08 -22.70 -2.91
CA LEU A 186 -8.85 -23.10 -4.30
C LEU A 186 -7.59 -23.97 -4.46
N LEU A 187 -6.51 -23.65 -3.73
CA LEU A 187 -5.26 -24.42 -3.74
C LEU A 187 -5.40 -25.79 -3.07
N PHE A 188 -6.14 -25.86 -1.96
CA PHE A 188 -6.30 -27.10 -1.20
C PHE A 188 -7.47 -27.96 -1.69
N GLY A 189 -8.32 -27.43 -2.59
CA GLY A 189 -9.45 -28.17 -3.18
C GLY A 189 -10.48 -28.65 -2.16
N LYS A 190 -10.52 -28.04 -0.97
CA LYS A 190 -11.36 -28.42 0.16
C LYS A 190 -11.98 -27.17 0.78
N ASN A 191 -13.25 -27.27 1.18
CA ASN A 191 -13.97 -26.19 1.86
C ASN A 191 -13.60 -26.07 3.35
N GLU A 192 -12.98 -27.12 3.92
CA GLU A 192 -12.49 -27.14 5.29
C GLU A 192 -10.97 -27.02 5.29
N PHE A 193 -10.48 -25.99 5.95
CA PHE A 193 -9.07 -25.66 6.09
C PHE A 193 -8.85 -24.93 7.41
N THR A 194 -7.68 -25.14 8.01
CA THR A 194 -7.39 -24.56 9.32
C THR A 194 -7.11 -23.06 9.18
N TRP A 195 -7.33 -22.32 10.26
CA TRP A 195 -6.95 -20.90 10.34
C TRP A 195 -5.45 -20.71 10.03
N GLU A 196 -4.60 -21.63 10.50
CA GLU A 196 -3.16 -21.62 10.24
C GLU A 196 -2.81 -21.76 8.76
N GLN A 197 -3.54 -22.58 7.99
CA GLN A 197 -3.32 -22.71 6.55
C GLN A 197 -3.59 -21.38 5.82
N ARG A 198 -4.62 -20.62 6.23
CA ARG A 198 -4.91 -19.30 5.67
C ARG A 198 -3.78 -18.31 5.94
N LEU A 199 -3.28 -18.31 7.17
CA LEU A 199 -2.18 -17.45 7.59
C LEU A 199 -0.90 -17.77 6.82
N LEU A 200 -0.60 -19.06 6.61
CA LEU A 200 0.57 -19.49 5.84
C LEU A 200 0.50 -19.05 4.38
N VAL A 201 -0.66 -19.20 3.72
CA VAL A 201 -0.86 -18.72 2.36
C VAL A 201 -0.73 -17.20 2.30
N SER A 202 -1.34 -16.46 3.23
CA SER A 202 -1.24 -15.00 3.30
C SER A 202 0.21 -14.53 3.52
N LEU A 203 0.98 -15.24 4.35
CA LEU A 203 2.39 -14.97 4.59
C LEU A 203 3.21 -15.06 3.30
N TRP A 204 3.17 -16.19 2.60
CA TRP A 204 3.94 -16.40 1.37
C TRP A 204 3.46 -15.52 0.22
N PHE A 205 2.15 -15.33 0.09
CA PHE A 205 1.58 -14.45 -0.91
C PHE A 205 1.97 -12.99 -0.66
N GLY A 206 1.98 -12.55 0.60
CA GLY A 206 2.47 -11.23 1.00
C GLY A 206 3.93 -11.00 0.61
N ILE A 207 4.80 -12.00 0.80
CA ILE A 207 6.20 -11.95 0.33
C ILE A 207 6.25 -11.78 -1.19
N ALA A 208 5.47 -12.55 -1.94
CA ALA A 208 5.41 -12.42 -3.40
C ALA A 208 4.95 -11.01 -3.83
N CYS A 209 3.94 -10.45 -3.18
CA CYS A 209 3.50 -9.07 -3.41
C CYS A 209 4.59 -8.03 -3.10
N ILE A 210 5.36 -8.20 -2.02
CA ILE A 210 6.48 -7.31 -1.68
C ILE A 210 7.58 -7.39 -2.75
N ILE A 211 7.89 -8.59 -3.26
CA ILE A 211 8.86 -8.76 -4.35
C ILE A 211 8.37 -8.04 -5.61
N VAL A 212 7.10 -8.22 -5.99
CA VAL A 212 6.51 -7.51 -7.13
C VAL A 212 6.55 -5.99 -6.93
N ALA A 213 6.20 -5.50 -5.73
CA ALA A 213 6.28 -4.09 -5.39
C ALA A 213 7.71 -3.54 -5.53
N TYR A 214 8.70 -4.31 -5.10
CA TYR A 214 10.12 -3.99 -5.24
C TYR A 214 10.55 -3.92 -6.71
N LEU A 215 10.16 -4.89 -7.54
CA LEU A 215 10.44 -4.85 -8.98
C LEU A 215 9.79 -3.64 -9.68
N VAL A 216 8.60 -3.22 -9.23
CA VAL A 216 7.93 -2.01 -9.72
C VAL A 216 8.69 -0.75 -9.29
N ASP A 217 9.16 -0.68 -8.04
CA ASP A 217 9.95 0.42 -7.48
C ASP A 217 11.32 0.56 -8.17
N LEU A 218 11.91 -0.53 -8.63
CA LEU A 218 13.15 -0.52 -9.44
C LEU A 218 12.94 0.00 -10.87
N ARG A 219 11.80 -0.37 -11.49
CA ARG A 219 11.51 -0.01 -12.89
C ARG A 219 10.98 1.41 -13.05
N THR A 220 10.32 1.93 -12.02
CA THR A 220 9.62 3.22 -12.08
C THR A 220 10.38 4.28 -11.31
N ARG A 221 10.67 5.42 -11.95
CA ARG A 221 11.30 6.55 -11.23
C ARG A 221 10.28 7.17 -10.29
N ARG A 222 10.65 7.38 -9.03
CA ARG A 222 9.78 7.98 -7.99
C ARG A 222 9.27 9.37 -8.37
N ARG A 223 10.05 10.10 -9.17
CA ARG A 223 9.64 11.40 -9.76
C ARG A 223 8.34 11.33 -10.57
N ASP A 224 8.01 10.19 -11.19
CA ASP A 224 6.84 10.02 -12.04
C ASP A 224 5.58 9.57 -11.27
N GLY A 225 5.72 9.33 -9.95
CA GLY A 225 4.66 8.89 -9.05
C GLY A 225 5.00 7.58 -8.36
N ASP A 226 4.42 7.38 -7.17
CA ASP A 226 4.72 6.22 -6.34
C ASP A 226 3.74 5.05 -6.61
N PHE A 227 4.03 4.27 -7.65
CA PHE A 227 3.21 3.13 -8.05
C PHE A 227 3.41 1.88 -7.15
N ALA A 228 4.50 1.81 -6.39
CA ALA A 228 4.78 0.66 -5.54
C ALA A 228 4.20 0.79 -4.13
N PHE A 229 3.82 2.00 -3.68
CA PHE A 229 3.32 2.25 -2.33
C PHE A 229 2.20 1.31 -1.90
N TRP A 230 1.13 1.23 -2.70
CA TRP A 230 -0.03 0.41 -2.37
C TRP A 230 0.28 -1.08 -2.38
N LEU A 231 1.10 -1.54 -3.33
CA LEU A 231 1.56 -2.93 -3.40
C LEU A 231 2.40 -3.30 -2.17
N TYR A 232 3.31 -2.42 -1.73
CA TYR A 232 4.05 -2.62 -0.49
C TYR A 232 3.13 -2.64 0.73
N LEU A 233 2.17 -1.73 0.81
CA LEU A 233 1.26 -1.64 1.96
C LEU A 233 0.43 -2.93 2.10
N PHE A 234 -0.26 -3.36 1.04
CA PHE A 234 -1.10 -4.55 1.08
C PHE A 234 -0.30 -5.85 1.13
N GLY A 235 0.87 -5.91 0.47
CA GLY A 235 1.79 -7.04 0.59
C GLY A 235 2.33 -7.19 2.01
N LEU A 236 2.70 -6.07 2.67
CA LEU A 236 3.10 -6.07 4.07
C LEU A 236 1.94 -6.41 5.00
N LEU A 237 0.72 -5.95 4.74
CA LEU A 237 -0.46 -6.35 5.53
C LEU A 237 -0.65 -7.87 5.50
N ALA A 238 -0.65 -8.49 4.31
CA ALA A 238 -0.77 -9.95 4.17
C ALA A 238 0.36 -10.69 4.90
N PHE A 239 1.61 -10.28 4.64
CA PHE A 239 2.79 -10.88 5.27
C PHE A 239 2.79 -10.75 6.80
N TRP A 240 2.57 -9.53 7.30
CA TRP A 240 2.71 -9.21 8.70
C TRP A 240 1.56 -9.76 9.54
N PHE A 241 0.31 -9.70 9.06
CA PHE A 241 -0.81 -10.35 9.75
C PHE A 241 -0.72 -11.87 9.67
N GLY A 242 -0.33 -12.42 8.51
CA GLY A 242 -0.07 -13.85 8.34
C GLY A 242 0.92 -14.38 9.38
N MET A 243 1.99 -13.64 9.64
CA MET A 243 2.98 -13.99 10.65
C MET A 243 2.52 -13.71 12.09
N THR A 244 2.00 -12.51 12.37
CA THR A 244 1.69 -12.07 13.75
C THR A 244 0.52 -12.83 14.37
N LEU A 245 -0.44 -13.28 13.56
CA LEU A 245 -1.59 -14.04 14.03
C LEU A 245 -1.32 -15.55 14.08
N MET A 246 -0.17 -16.00 13.56
CA MET A 246 0.24 -17.39 13.63
C MET A 246 0.55 -17.72 15.09
N ARG A 247 0.01 -18.84 15.58
CA ARG A 247 0.15 -19.21 16.99
C ARG A 247 1.56 -19.74 17.23
N ASP A 248 2.35 -18.95 17.93
CA ASP A 248 3.66 -19.38 18.42
C ASP A 248 3.52 -19.97 19.82
N SER A 249 3.86 -21.25 19.96
CA SER A 249 3.90 -21.94 21.27
C SER A 249 5.30 -21.90 21.91
N ASP A 250 6.32 -21.63 21.11
CA ASP A 250 7.73 -21.67 21.52
C ASP A 250 8.34 -20.27 21.64
N GLU A 251 9.15 -20.05 22.68
CA GLU A 251 9.88 -18.79 22.87
C GLU A 251 10.89 -18.53 21.74
N TRP A 252 11.42 -19.59 21.14
CA TRP A 252 12.30 -19.47 19.98
C TRP A 252 11.59 -18.86 18.76
N GLN A 253 10.32 -19.22 18.52
CA GLN A 253 9.52 -18.67 17.43
C GLN A 253 9.25 -17.17 17.65
N LYS A 254 8.93 -16.77 18.88
CA LYS A 254 8.75 -15.36 19.25
C LYS A 254 10.04 -14.55 19.11
N PHE A 255 11.19 -15.14 19.40
CA PHE A 255 12.49 -14.51 19.16
C PHE A 255 12.76 -14.32 17.65
N ILE A 256 12.49 -15.34 16.83
CA ILE A 256 12.56 -15.22 15.36
C ILE A 256 11.60 -14.13 14.86
N TYR A 257 10.37 -14.07 15.38
CA TYR A 257 9.41 -13.01 15.08
C TYR A 257 10.00 -11.61 15.35
N CYS A 258 10.67 -11.43 16.50
CA CYS A 258 11.38 -10.18 16.80
C CYS A 258 12.49 -9.88 15.78
N LEU A 259 13.31 -10.87 15.43
CA LEU A 259 14.36 -10.72 14.42
C LEU A 259 13.82 -10.34 13.04
N ILE A 260 12.70 -10.93 12.61
CA ILE A 260 12.07 -10.59 11.34
C ILE A 260 11.59 -9.13 11.37
N ASN A 261 10.97 -8.69 12.46
CA ASN A 261 10.50 -7.31 12.60
C ASN A 261 11.67 -6.30 12.68
N LEU A 262 12.79 -6.64 13.30
CA LEU A 262 14.03 -5.86 13.21
C LEU A 262 14.55 -5.81 11.76
N GLY A 263 14.47 -6.93 11.03
CA GLY A 263 14.75 -6.99 9.60
C GLY A 263 13.87 -6.04 8.77
N LEU A 264 12.58 -5.93 9.09
CA LEU A 264 11.67 -4.95 8.46
C LEU A 264 12.12 -3.51 8.73
N ILE A 265 12.55 -3.19 9.96
CA ILE A 265 13.08 -1.86 10.29
C ILE A 265 14.33 -1.56 9.45
N LEU A 266 15.25 -2.53 9.29
CA LEU A 266 16.44 -2.36 8.44
C LEU A 266 16.06 -2.19 6.96
N LEU A 267 15.14 -3.02 6.44
CA LEU A 267 14.62 -2.91 5.08
C LEU A 267 13.95 -1.56 4.82
N SER A 268 13.35 -0.93 5.83
CA SER A 268 12.75 0.39 5.70
C SER A 268 13.76 1.47 5.30
N VAL A 269 15.00 1.37 5.80
CA VAL A 269 16.10 2.28 5.49
C VAL A 269 16.63 1.99 4.09
N LEU A 270 16.86 0.71 3.76
CA LEU A 270 17.35 0.27 2.45
C LEU A 270 16.39 0.65 1.31
N LEU A 271 15.10 0.39 1.50
CA LEU A 271 14.08 0.70 0.50
C LEU A 271 13.60 2.15 0.57
N LYS A 272 14.00 2.93 1.60
CA LYS A 272 13.47 4.28 1.88
C LYS A 272 11.93 4.29 2.00
N ARG A 273 11.34 3.26 2.60
CA ARG A 273 9.89 3.02 2.68
C ARG A 273 9.45 2.99 4.15
N LYS A 274 8.78 4.06 4.60
CA LYS A 274 8.32 4.22 6.00
C LYS A 274 7.36 3.12 6.47
N VAL A 275 6.62 2.50 5.56
CA VAL A 275 5.64 1.46 5.88
C VAL A 275 6.31 0.27 6.58
N PHE A 276 7.50 -0.15 6.12
CA PHE A 276 8.27 -1.23 6.75
C PHE A 276 8.68 -0.89 8.19
N MET A 277 9.08 0.36 8.44
CA MET A 277 9.44 0.84 9.77
C MET A 277 8.25 0.76 10.73
N MET A 278 7.06 1.14 10.27
CA MET A 278 5.84 1.11 11.07
C MET A 278 5.49 -0.32 11.49
N PHE A 279 5.41 -1.27 10.55
CA PHE A 279 5.12 -2.67 10.87
C PHE A 279 6.20 -3.32 11.74
N GLY A 280 7.48 -3.10 11.41
CA GLY A 280 8.59 -3.62 12.21
C GLY A 280 8.60 -3.07 13.64
N ALA A 281 8.35 -1.77 13.82
CA ALA A 281 8.29 -1.18 15.16
C ALA A 281 7.11 -1.72 15.98
N ILE A 282 5.93 -1.88 15.37
CA ILE A 282 4.76 -2.48 16.03
C ILE A 282 5.06 -3.92 16.46
N GLY A 283 5.69 -4.73 15.60
CA GLY A 283 6.04 -6.10 15.94
C GLY A 283 7.11 -6.22 17.03
N VAL A 284 8.19 -5.42 16.97
CA VAL A 284 9.20 -5.36 18.04
C VAL A 284 8.56 -4.93 19.36
N PHE A 285 7.69 -3.92 19.34
CA PHE A 285 6.97 -3.49 20.53
C PHE A 285 6.04 -4.57 21.08
N GLY A 286 5.37 -5.32 20.21
CA GLY A 286 4.56 -6.48 20.59
C GLY A 286 5.39 -7.55 21.30
N TYR A 287 6.58 -7.88 20.77
CA TYR A 287 7.50 -8.82 21.40
C TYR A 287 8.03 -8.31 22.76
N LEU A 288 8.45 -7.04 22.84
CA LEU A 288 8.90 -6.44 24.10
C LEU A 288 7.79 -6.41 25.15
N SER A 289 6.54 -6.18 24.73
CA SER A 289 5.38 -6.23 25.61
C SER A 289 5.15 -7.65 26.12
N HIS A 290 5.28 -8.67 25.26
CA HIS A 290 5.21 -10.06 25.69
C HIS A 290 6.30 -10.40 26.71
N LEU A 291 7.53 -9.98 26.45
CA LEU A 291 8.66 -10.15 27.34
C LEU A 291 8.41 -9.49 28.70
N ALA A 292 7.85 -8.27 28.71
CA ALA A 292 7.51 -7.53 29.92
C ALA A 292 6.40 -8.19 30.75
N TYR A 293 5.27 -8.54 30.11
CA TYR A 293 4.06 -8.96 30.82
C TYR A 293 3.99 -10.46 31.10
N THR A 294 4.71 -11.28 30.33
CA THR A 294 4.66 -12.74 30.47
C THR A 294 5.94 -13.32 31.07
N VAL A 295 7.10 -12.96 30.52
CA VAL A 295 8.38 -13.60 30.91
C VAL A 295 9.00 -12.92 32.13
N PHE A 296 9.03 -11.59 32.15
CA PHE A 296 9.65 -10.77 33.20
C PHE A 296 8.63 -10.04 34.07
N LYS A 297 7.42 -10.62 34.21
CA LYS A 297 6.28 -9.99 34.91
C LYS A 297 6.64 -9.48 36.31
N ASP A 298 7.45 -10.23 37.04
CA ASP A 298 7.84 -9.91 38.43
C ASP A 298 9.25 -9.28 38.53
N ALA A 299 9.92 -9.02 37.41
CA ALA A 299 11.28 -8.51 37.39
C ALA A 299 11.29 -6.97 37.29
N LEU A 300 11.48 -6.31 38.44
CA LEU A 300 11.59 -4.86 38.55
C LEU A 300 12.73 -4.26 37.70
N LEU A 301 13.77 -5.03 37.39
CA LEU A 301 14.92 -4.58 36.58
C LEU A 301 14.61 -4.48 35.08
N PHE A 302 13.56 -5.16 34.60
CA PHE A 302 13.29 -5.25 33.16
C PHE A 302 12.98 -3.87 32.53
N PRO A 303 12.12 -3.01 33.11
CA PRO A 303 11.90 -1.65 32.60
C PRO A 303 13.17 -0.78 32.60
N PHE A 304 14.05 -0.93 33.60
CA PHE A 304 15.32 -0.20 33.65
C PHE A 304 16.27 -0.65 32.53
N ALA A 305 16.40 -1.96 32.32
CA ALA A 305 17.18 -2.52 31.22
C ALA A 305 16.66 -2.03 29.86
N LEU A 306 15.33 -1.98 29.68
CA LEU A 306 14.70 -1.48 28.46
C LEU A 306 14.97 0.02 28.24
N THR A 307 15.01 0.81 29.31
CA THR A 307 15.36 2.24 29.25
C THR A 307 16.82 2.42 28.81
N VAL A 308 17.74 1.66 29.40
CA VAL A 308 19.17 1.68 29.00
C VAL A 308 19.33 1.26 27.54
N LEU A 309 18.62 0.22 27.10
CA LEU A 309 18.60 -0.20 25.70
C LEU A 309 18.11 0.93 24.78
N GLY A 310 16.99 1.58 25.13
CA GLY A 310 16.43 2.69 24.35
C GLY A 310 17.39 3.88 24.23
N ILE A 311 18.02 4.29 25.34
CA ILE A 311 19.04 5.36 25.34
C ILE A 311 20.24 4.97 24.49
N SER A 312 20.67 3.70 24.56
CA SER A 312 21.79 3.19 23.76
C SER A 312 21.49 3.25 22.26
N ILE A 313 20.26 2.90 21.84
CA ILE A 313 19.83 3.00 20.44
C ILE A 313 19.82 4.46 19.96
N ILE A 314 19.31 5.39 20.79
CA ILE A 314 19.33 6.82 20.47
C ILE A 314 20.76 7.32 20.31
N TYR A 315 21.65 6.96 21.25
CA TYR A 315 23.06 7.33 21.20
C TYR A 315 23.74 6.80 19.94
N LEU A 316 23.49 5.54 19.56
CA LEU A 316 23.98 4.96 18.30
C LEU A 316 23.44 5.72 17.08
N GLY A 317 22.18 6.14 17.10
CA GLY A 317 21.58 6.97 16.05
C GLY A 317 22.26 8.34 15.90
N VAL A 318 22.58 9.00 17.02
CA VAL A 318 23.34 10.26 17.02
C VAL A 318 24.76 10.05 16.50
N LEU A 319 25.42 8.96 16.92
CA LEU A 319 26.76 8.62 16.48
C LEU A 319 26.80 8.35 14.96
N TYR A 320 25.78 7.65 14.45
CA TYR A 320 25.58 7.44 13.01
C TYR A 320 25.38 8.76 12.27
N GLN A 321 24.52 9.66 12.77
CA GLN A 321 24.28 10.96 12.14
C GLN A 321 25.56 11.81 12.09
N ARG A 322 26.37 11.78 13.15
CA ARG A 322 27.64 12.52 13.24
C ARG A 322 28.69 12.03 12.25
N HIS A 323 28.70 10.71 11.95
CA HIS A 323 29.64 10.10 11.02
C HIS A 323 29.01 9.75 9.67
N SER A 324 27.81 10.25 9.36
CA SER A 324 27.04 9.81 8.20
C SER A 324 27.81 10.03 6.90
N ARG A 325 28.53 11.16 6.77
CA ARG A 325 29.35 11.45 5.59
C ARG A 325 30.51 10.47 5.41
N VAL A 326 31.13 10.02 6.49
CA VAL A 326 32.24 9.04 6.45
C VAL A 326 31.71 7.65 6.14
N ILE A 327 30.57 7.29 6.74
CA ILE A 327 29.90 6.00 6.52
C ILE A 327 29.34 5.92 5.10
N GLU A 328 28.71 6.98 4.59
CA GLU A 328 28.25 7.07 3.20
C GLU A 328 29.42 6.93 2.23
N GLN A 329 30.53 7.63 2.45
CA GLN A 329 31.72 7.51 1.61
C GLN A 329 32.36 6.12 1.67
N PHE A 330 32.32 5.44 2.82
CA PHE A 330 32.82 4.08 2.98
C PHE A 330 31.91 3.06 2.29
N CYS A 331 30.59 3.14 2.52
CA CYS A 331 29.59 2.35 1.82
C CYS A 331 29.65 2.57 0.32
N ASP A 332 29.86 3.81 -0.14
CA ASP A 332 29.97 4.15 -1.55
C ASP A 332 31.24 3.60 -2.22
N ARG A 333 32.29 3.32 -1.45
CA ARG A 333 33.52 2.66 -1.91
C ARG A 333 33.42 1.14 -1.85
N CYS A 334 32.70 0.60 -0.87
CA CYS A 334 32.57 -0.84 -0.67
C CYS A 334 31.37 -1.47 -1.39
N LEU A 335 30.31 -0.71 -1.74
CA LEU A 335 29.20 -1.24 -2.51
C LEU A 335 29.60 -1.41 -3.98
N PRO A 336 29.60 -2.65 -4.51
CA PRO A 336 29.67 -2.90 -5.94
C PRO A 336 28.55 -2.15 -6.68
N GLN A 337 28.82 -1.71 -7.91
CA GLN A 337 27.82 -1.02 -8.74
C GLN A 337 26.53 -1.81 -8.91
N GLU A 338 26.59 -3.15 -8.89
CA GLU A 338 25.40 -4.02 -9.00
C GLU A 338 24.45 -3.88 -7.81
N LEU A 339 24.97 -3.75 -6.58
CA LEU A 339 24.15 -3.54 -5.39
C LEU A 339 23.52 -2.14 -5.36
N ARG A 340 24.15 -1.14 -5.99
CA ARG A 340 23.53 0.19 -6.18
C ARG A 340 22.36 0.17 -7.16
N GLN A 341 22.36 -0.73 -8.14
CA GLN A 341 21.23 -0.87 -9.07
C GLN A 341 20.01 -1.50 -8.41
N LEU A 342 20.22 -2.24 -7.31
CA LEU A 342 19.17 -2.84 -6.48
C LEU A 342 18.55 -1.84 -5.47
N LEU A 343 19.09 -0.62 -5.35
CA LEU A 343 18.48 0.41 -4.52
C LEU A 343 17.47 1.24 -5.34
N PRO A 344 16.27 1.50 -4.81
CA PRO A 344 15.30 2.36 -5.49
C PRO A 344 15.88 3.75 -5.79
N ARG A 345 15.66 4.23 -7.03
CA ARG A 345 16.15 5.53 -7.49
C ARG A 345 15.15 6.63 -7.15
N ASP A 346 15.66 7.73 -6.60
CA ASP A 346 14.87 8.92 -6.23
C ASP A 346 14.32 9.69 -7.44
#